data_AF-A0AA95HXV9-F1
#
_entry.id   AF-A0AA95HXV9-F1
#
_cell.length_a   1.000
_cell.length_b   1.000
_cell.length_c   1.000
_cell.angle_alpha   90.00
_cell.angle_beta   90.00
_cell.angle_gamma   90.00
#
_symmetry.space_group_name_H-M   'P 1'
#
loop_
_entity.id
_entity.type
_entity.pdbx_description
1 polymer ?
#
loop_
_entity_poly.entity_id
_entity_poly.type
_entity_poly.pdbx_seq_one_letter_code
_entity_poly.pdbx_strand_id
1 'polypeptide(L)'
;MREEEKRSSQDKSKNSFFKKRWVYPTVYIASAAIILTGVLWYQNSASDQLDQSEYKATDMPGKKMNDQPAVEVNRAMENFVMPVVSEDDAVIQMGFYDNDGDSAEQEAALVFYDNTYHPNTGLDIAAKDGKEFDVIASLSGTVKNVMEDAVLGNVIEIEHDKGIVTQYQSVKDYQVKVGDEVEQGQVIAKSGTSLINEKAGNHVHFEIRKDNVPVNPHEYFNKPMSALQDANVTEEKASSDADAGKSEDAVEEDAEGSAPSEEGVEDTTPAEEKPAEDGSDKKDAGQDEDKDAGEDQDSSTDSDTSSNS
;
A
#
# COMPACT_ATOMS: atom_id res chain seq x y z
N MET A 1 -89.65 65.65 17.75
CA MET A 1 -88.58 65.94 16.78
C MET A 1 -87.73 67.07 17.35
N ARG A 2 -86.40 67.02 17.16
CA ARG A 2 -85.41 68.06 17.56
C ARG A 2 -85.20 68.20 19.09
N GLU A 3 -83.98 68.20 19.64
CA GLU A 3 -82.73 68.98 19.38
C GLU A 3 -82.89 70.44 19.87
N GLU A 4 -81.99 71.11 20.63
CA GLU A 4 -80.74 70.80 21.38
C GLU A 4 -80.65 71.84 22.57
N GLU A 5 -79.68 72.03 23.47
CA GLU A 5 -78.19 71.92 23.52
C GLU A 5 -77.66 71.42 24.91
N LYS A 6 -76.34 71.25 25.05
CA LYS A 6 -75.61 71.09 26.33
C LYS A 6 -74.72 72.30 26.66
N ARG A 7 -74.61 72.69 27.94
CA ARG A 7 -73.57 73.60 28.49
C ARG A 7 -73.14 73.08 29.88
N SER A 8 -71.83 72.90 30.14
CA SER A 8 -70.94 73.83 30.88
C SER A 8 -71.13 73.78 32.41
N SER A 9 -70.12 73.72 33.29
CA SER A 9 -68.65 73.73 33.09
C SER A 9 -67.87 73.33 34.36
N GLN A 10 -66.78 72.59 34.15
CA GLN A 10 -65.43 72.77 34.74
C GLN A 10 -65.17 72.56 36.26
N ASP A 11 -64.04 71.93 36.55
CA ASP A 11 -63.61 71.41 37.86
C ASP A 11 -62.92 72.45 38.77
N LYS A 12 -62.86 72.19 40.08
CA LYS A 12 -62.34 73.09 41.12
C LYS A 12 -60.95 72.71 41.65
N SER A 13 -59.99 73.58 41.34
CA SER A 13 -58.95 74.05 42.28
C SER A 13 -58.12 73.00 43.04
N LYS A 14 -56.94 72.66 42.48
CA LYS A 14 -55.78 72.19 43.26
C LYS A 14 -54.58 73.12 43.07
N ASN A 15 -54.29 73.97 44.07
CA ASN A 15 -52.91 74.46 44.29
C ASN A 15 -52.74 75.14 45.66
N SER A 16 -52.06 74.48 46.60
CA SER A 16 -51.69 75.06 47.92
C SER A 16 -50.41 74.44 48.56
N PHE A 17 -49.72 73.53 47.87
CA PHE A 17 -48.64 72.74 48.48
C PHE A 17 -47.23 73.34 48.37
N PHE A 18 -46.99 74.32 47.49
CA PHE A 18 -45.65 74.84 47.18
C PHE A 18 -45.24 76.10 47.96
N LYS A 19 -45.37 76.10 49.30
CA LYS A 19 -44.89 77.19 50.18
C LYS A 19 -44.19 76.73 51.48
N LYS A 20 -43.44 75.63 51.45
CA LYS A 20 -42.55 75.23 52.56
C LYS A 20 -41.11 75.05 52.09
N ARG A 21 -40.15 75.70 52.76
CA ARG A 21 -38.72 75.78 52.35
C ARG A 21 -37.98 74.44 52.38
N TRP A 22 -38.58 73.39 52.94
CA TRP A 22 -38.09 72.01 52.91
C TRP A 22 -38.43 71.23 51.64
N VAL A 23 -39.35 71.70 50.79
CA VAL A 23 -39.76 70.94 49.59
C VAL A 23 -38.59 70.73 48.63
N TYR A 24 -37.70 71.72 48.46
CA TYR A 24 -36.56 71.61 47.54
C TYR A 24 -35.56 70.50 47.92
N PRO A 25 -35.02 70.40 49.15
CA PRO A 25 -34.17 69.27 49.52
C PRO A 25 -34.90 67.92 49.48
N THR A 26 -36.18 67.84 49.86
CA THR A 26 -36.95 66.58 49.75
C THR A 26 -37.15 66.16 48.29
N VAL A 27 -37.44 67.09 47.37
CA VAL A 27 -37.53 66.81 45.93
C VAL A 27 -36.18 66.40 45.36
N TYR A 28 -35.08 67.03 45.80
CA TYR A 28 -33.73 66.64 45.36
C TYR A 28 -33.38 65.22 45.81
N ILE A 29 -33.62 64.88 47.09
CA ILE A 29 -33.42 63.53 47.63
C ILE A 29 -34.30 62.51 46.91
N ALA A 30 -35.57 62.82 46.63
CA ALA A 30 -36.46 61.95 45.87
C ALA A 30 -35.97 61.74 44.42
N SER A 31 -35.48 62.79 43.75
CA SER A 31 -34.91 62.67 42.41
C SER A 31 -33.62 61.85 42.39
N ALA A 32 -32.74 62.03 43.38
CA ALA A 32 -31.53 61.24 43.54
C ALA A 32 -31.83 59.77 43.85
N ALA A 33 -32.87 59.49 44.65
CA ALA A 33 -33.34 58.13 44.90
C ALA A 33 -33.87 57.47 43.62
N ILE A 34 -34.70 58.16 42.82
CA ILE A 34 -35.20 57.64 41.54
C ILE A 34 -34.05 57.37 40.56
N ILE A 35 -33.04 58.24 40.50
CA ILE A 35 -31.84 58.04 39.67
C ILE A 35 -31.02 56.85 40.18
N LEU A 36 -30.82 56.70 41.50
CA LEU A 36 -30.13 55.54 42.08
C LEU A 36 -30.88 54.24 41.84
N THR A 37 -32.21 54.22 41.98
CA THR A 37 -33.03 53.05 41.62
C THR A 37 -32.92 52.77 40.12
N GLY A 38 -32.92 53.78 39.26
CA GLY A 38 -32.72 53.61 37.82
C GLY A 38 -31.34 53.05 37.46
N VAL A 39 -30.27 53.50 38.11
CA VAL A 39 -28.90 52.98 37.92
C VAL A 39 -28.76 51.56 38.47
N LEU A 40 -29.35 51.26 39.64
CA LEU A 40 -29.37 49.89 40.19
C LEU A 40 -30.19 48.94 39.31
N TRP A 41 -31.32 49.38 38.77
CA TRP A 41 -32.13 48.56 37.85
C TRP A 41 -31.43 48.38 36.51
N TYR A 42 -30.74 49.41 35.99
CA TYR A 42 -29.90 49.30 34.80
C TYR A 42 -28.74 48.32 35.01
N GLN A 43 -28.03 48.42 36.14
CA GLN A 43 -26.97 47.47 36.52
C GLN A 43 -27.51 46.05 36.70
N ASN A 44 -28.68 45.86 37.33
CA ASN A 44 -29.31 44.54 37.44
C ASN A 44 -29.67 43.98 36.06
N SER A 45 -30.31 44.78 35.20
CA SER A 45 -30.67 44.39 33.84
C SER A 45 -29.47 44.14 32.91
N ALA A 46 -28.29 44.64 33.29
CA ALA A 46 -27.01 44.32 32.64
C ALA A 46 -26.31 43.09 33.25
N SER A 47 -26.70 42.66 34.46
CA SER A 47 -26.30 41.37 35.06
C SER A 47 -27.28 40.22 34.77
N ASP A 48 -28.49 40.52 34.30
CA ASP A 48 -29.47 39.54 33.79
C ASP A 48 -29.08 38.94 32.40
N GLN A 49 -27.77 38.81 32.16
CA GLN A 49 -27.17 37.89 31.17
C GLN A 49 -26.13 36.97 31.82
N LEU A 50 -26.43 36.51 33.04
CA LEU A 50 -25.99 35.19 33.48
C LEU A 50 -27.16 34.22 33.31
N ASP A 51 -27.36 33.78 32.07
CA ASP A 51 -28.30 32.70 31.76
C ASP A 51 -27.97 31.48 32.63
N GLN A 52 -28.92 31.06 33.47
CA GLN A 52 -28.91 29.70 33.99
C GLN A 52 -29.31 28.77 32.86
N SER A 53 -28.34 28.45 31.98
CA SER A 53 -28.41 27.30 31.10
C SER A 53 -28.64 26.07 31.98
N GLU A 54 -29.87 25.56 31.96
CA GLU A 54 -30.26 24.30 32.59
C GLU A 54 -29.27 23.21 32.16
N TYR A 55 -28.41 22.76 33.08
CA TYR A 55 -27.36 21.76 32.79
C TYR A 55 -27.98 20.38 32.51
N LYS A 56 -28.54 20.23 31.31
CA LYS A 56 -28.78 18.92 30.71
C LYS A 56 -27.42 18.28 30.47
N ALA A 57 -27.24 17.09 31.02
CA ALA A 57 -26.02 16.29 30.87
C ALA A 57 -25.91 15.66 29.46
N THR A 58 -26.00 16.50 28.44
CA THR A 58 -25.86 16.16 27.02
C THR A 58 -24.61 16.76 26.39
N ASP A 59 -24.08 17.84 26.95
CA ASP A 59 -22.74 18.37 26.60
C ASP A 59 -21.65 17.53 27.29
N MET A 60 -21.53 16.28 26.87
CA MET A 60 -20.25 15.57 26.97
C MET A 60 -19.20 16.33 26.15
N PRO A 61 -17.92 16.38 26.58
CA PRO A 61 -16.81 16.79 25.73
C PRO A 61 -16.52 15.70 24.69
N GLY A 62 -17.47 15.52 23.78
CA GLY A 62 -17.56 14.43 22.81
C GLY A 62 -18.42 14.82 21.61
N LYS A 63 -18.50 16.12 21.29
CA LYS A 63 -19.08 16.60 20.05
C LYS A 63 -18.30 15.99 18.89
N LYS A 64 -18.98 15.20 18.06
CA LYS A 64 -18.49 14.59 16.81
C LYS A 64 -17.93 15.66 15.85
N MET A 65 -16.68 16.04 16.08
CA MET A 65 -15.84 16.75 15.12
C MET A 65 -15.07 15.69 14.36
N ASN A 66 -15.26 15.68 13.05
CA ASN A 66 -14.83 14.64 12.10
C ASN A 66 -15.47 13.25 12.34
N ASP A 67 -16.43 12.91 11.47
CA ASP A 67 -16.64 11.52 11.00
C ASP A 67 -15.71 11.21 9.81
N GLN A 68 -14.51 11.82 9.79
CA GLN A 68 -13.37 11.21 9.11
C GLN A 68 -12.82 10.14 10.08
N PRO A 69 -12.44 8.95 9.61
CA PRO A 69 -11.72 8.00 10.46
C PRO A 69 -10.47 8.69 11.02
N ALA A 70 -10.13 8.41 12.27
CA ALA A 70 -8.93 8.95 12.88
C ALA A 70 -7.72 8.27 12.24
N VAL A 71 -7.15 8.90 11.20
CA VAL A 71 -5.94 8.41 10.52
C VAL A 71 -4.84 8.28 11.57
N GLU A 72 -4.33 7.08 11.74
CA GLU A 72 -3.42 6.76 12.84
C GLU A 72 -2.04 7.34 12.57
N VAL A 73 -1.80 8.55 13.09
CA VAL A 73 -0.48 9.20 13.13
C VAL A 73 0.55 8.47 14.00
N ASN A 74 0.17 7.29 14.52
CA ASN A 74 0.98 6.35 15.29
C ASN A 74 1.23 5.03 14.52
N ARG A 75 1.19 5.02 13.18
CA ARG A 75 1.99 4.03 12.42
C ARG A 75 3.39 4.06 13.04
N ALA A 76 3.83 2.93 13.60
CA ALA A 76 5.06 2.89 14.36
C ALA A 76 6.25 3.23 13.44
N MET A 77 7.41 3.53 14.03
CA MET A 77 8.65 3.45 13.28
C MET A 77 8.98 1.97 13.06
N GLU A 78 8.25 1.36 12.13
CA GLU A 78 8.41 -0.04 11.74
C GLU A 78 9.77 -0.24 11.08
N ASN A 79 10.43 -1.31 11.49
CA ASN A 79 11.59 -1.85 10.80
C ASN A 79 11.12 -2.88 9.78
N PHE A 80 11.77 -3.02 8.63
CA PHE A 80 11.46 -4.12 7.72
C PHE A 80 11.73 -5.46 8.43
N VAL A 81 10.76 -6.38 8.40
CA VAL A 81 10.98 -7.78 8.80
C VAL A 81 11.11 -8.65 7.56
N MET A 82 11.73 -9.84 7.67
CA MET A 82 11.68 -10.81 6.59
C MET A 82 10.22 -11.22 6.30
N PRO A 83 9.86 -11.55 5.04
CA PRO A 83 8.48 -11.88 4.64
C PRO A 83 8.02 -13.29 5.07
N VAL A 84 8.54 -13.80 6.20
CA VAL A 84 8.35 -15.16 6.71
C VAL A 84 7.95 -15.16 8.18
N VAL A 85 7.10 -16.10 8.59
CA VAL A 85 6.65 -16.23 10.01
C VAL A 85 7.78 -16.65 10.96
N SER A 86 8.81 -17.34 10.45
CA SER A 86 9.97 -17.84 11.22
C SER A 86 11.26 -17.65 10.42
N GLU A 87 12.12 -16.73 10.85
CA GLU A 87 13.45 -16.53 10.23
C GLU A 87 14.35 -17.76 10.46
N ASP A 88 14.18 -18.46 11.59
CA ASP A 88 14.90 -19.69 11.93
C ASP A 88 14.57 -20.87 11.01
N ASP A 89 13.49 -20.82 10.23
CA ASP A 89 13.10 -21.87 9.28
C ASP A 89 13.34 -21.48 7.81
N ALA A 90 13.82 -20.25 7.54
CA ALA A 90 14.03 -19.72 6.20
C ALA A 90 15.50 -19.81 5.71
N VAL A 91 15.68 -19.78 4.38
CA VAL A 91 16.98 -19.68 3.68
C VAL A 91 16.81 -18.76 2.46
N ILE A 92 17.76 -17.85 2.26
CA ILE A 92 17.91 -17.11 1.00
C ILE A 92 18.59 -18.06 0.00
N GLN A 93 17.85 -18.51 -1.03
CA GLN A 93 18.36 -19.38 -2.10
C GLN A 93 19.09 -18.58 -3.19
N MET A 94 18.68 -17.32 -3.41
CA MET A 94 19.33 -16.38 -4.32
C MET A 94 19.27 -14.96 -3.74
N GLY A 95 20.39 -14.26 -3.79
CA GLY A 95 20.51 -12.87 -3.32
C GLY A 95 20.23 -11.85 -4.43
N PHE A 96 20.16 -10.58 -4.04
CA PHE A 96 20.06 -9.43 -4.94
C PHE A 96 21.34 -9.28 -5.76
N TYR A 97 21.21 -8.92 -7.04
CA TYR A 97 22.35 -8.71 -7.93
C TYR A 97 22.98 -7.33 -7.74
N ASP A 98 24.20 -7.29 -7.19
CA ASP A 98 24.99 -6.06 -7.05
C ASP A 98 26.02 -5.92 -8.19
N ASN A 99 26.08 -4.74 -8.81
CA ASN A 99 27.03 -4.44 -9.88
C ASN A 99 28.46 -4.21 -9.34
N ASP A 100 28.59 -3.81 -8.07
CA ASP A 100 29.86 -3.57 -7.39
C ASP A 100 30.30 -4.76 -6.49
N GLY A 101 29.47 -5.81 -6.41
CA GLY A 101 29.76 -7.06 -5.68
C GLY A 101 30.83 -7.95 -6.34
N ASP A 102 31.23 -9.04 -5.69
CA ASP A 102 32.23 -9.95 -6.26
C ASP A 102 31.65 -10.83 -7.39
N SER A 103 32.50 -11.30 -8.31
CA SER A 103 32.03 -12.02 -9.51
C SER A 103 31.34 -13.36 -9.21
N ALA A 104 31.63 -14.01 -8.09
CA ALA A 104 30.95 -15.23 -7.66
C ALA A 104 29.60 -14.92 -6.99
N GLU A 105 29.49 -13.82 -6.24
CA GLU A 105 28.22 -13.28 -5.75
C GLU A 105 27.31 -12.85 -6.92
N GLN A 106 27.87 -12.18 -7.92
CA GLN A 106 27.19 -11.82 -9.16
C GLN A 106 26.69 -13.05 -9.94
N GLU A 107 27.55 -14.04 -10.19
CA GLU A 107 27.15 -15.30 -10.84
C GLU A 107 26.05 -16.05 -10.06
N ALA A 108 26.08 -16.00 -8.72
CA ALA A 108 25.05 -16.60 -7.87
C ALA A 108 23.72 -15.83 -7.90
N ALA A 109 23.73 -14.51 -8.12
CA ALA A 109 22.57 -13.64 -8.19
C ALA A 109 21.98 -13.47 -9.62
N LEU A 110 22.40 -14.30 -10.59
CA LEU A 110 21.83 -14.32 -11.94
C LEU A 110 20.72 -15.39 -12.09
N VAL A 111 19.51 -14.91 -12.36
CA VAL A 111 18.36 -15.72 -12.76
C VAL A 111 18.52 -16.10 -14.24
N PHE A 112 18.26 -17.35 -14.61
CA PHE A 112 18.38 -17.83 -16.00
C PHE A 112 17.01 -18.27 -16.52
N TYR A 113 16.47 -17.52 -17.49
CA TYR A 113 15.14 -17.71 -18.07
C TYR A 113 15.14 -17.33 -19.55
N ASP A 114 14.29 -17.96 -20.37
CA ASP A 114 14.20 -17.81 -21.83
C ASP A 114 15.57 -17.67 -22.54
N ASN A 115 16.46 -18.63 -22.25
CA ASN A 115 17.83 -18.73 -22.76
C ASN A 115 18.73 -17.49 -22.46
N THR A 116 18.33 -16.66 -21.50
CA THR A 116 18.92 -15.36 -21.16
C THR A 116 19.23 -15.29 -19.65
N TYR A 117 20.19 -14.44 -19.26
CA TYR A 117 20.48 -14.17 -17.85
C TYR A 117 19.92 -12.80 -17.44
N HIS A 118 19.29 -12.75 -16.27
CA HIS A 118 18.67 -11.57 -15.69
C HIS A 118 19.22 -11.33 -14.27
N PRO A 119 19.50 -10.08 -13.87
CA PRO A 119 19.87 -9.76 -12.50
C PRO A 119 18.69 -10.01 -11.56
N ASN A 120 18.92 -10.65 -10.41
CA ASN A 120 17.90 -10.78 -9.37
C ASN A 120 17.64 -9.42 -8.70
N THR A 121 16.39 -8.94 -8.76
CA THR A 121 15.97 -7.64 -8.23
C THR A 121 15.44 -7.68 -6.78
N GLY A 122 15.51 -8.84 -6.13
CA GLY A 122 15.01 -9.07 -4.77
C GLY A 122 15.83 -10.12 -4.02
N LEU A 123 15.15 -10.94 -3.22
CA LEU A 123 15.69 -12.16 -2.60
C LEU A 123 14.72 -13.31 -2.84
N ASP A 124 15.24 -14.48 -3.25
CA ASP A 124 14.44 -15.70 -3.32
C ASP A 124 14.56 -16.46 -1.99
N ILE A 125 13.49 -16.46 -1.21
CA ILE A 125 13.45 -17.00 0.16
C ILE A 125 12.61 -18.28 0.18
N ALA A 126 13.19 -19.37 0.68
CA ALA A 126 12.56 -20.69 0.76
C ALA A 126 12.66 -21.27 2.19
N ALA A 127 11.81 -22.26 2.52
CA ALA A 127 11.93 -23.00 3.77
C ALA A 127 13.12 -23.97 3.75
N LYS A 128 13.75 -24.20 4.91
CA LYS A 128 14.90 -25.12 5.11
C LYS A 128 14.61 -26.58 4.70
N ASP A 129 13.35 -26.98 4.67
CA ASP A 129 12.90 -28.32 4.27
C ASP A 129 12.21 -28.35 2.89
N GLY A 130 12.21 -27.23 2.16
CA GLY A 130 11.61 -27.08 0.83
C GLY A 130 10.08 -27.12 0.79
N LYS A 131 9.39 -27.05 1.94
CA LYS A 131 7.92 -27.03 1.99
C LYS A 131 7.35 -25.62 1.82
N GLU A 132 6.06 -25.59 1.52
CA GLU A 132 5.20 -24.41 1.60
C GLU A 132 5.21 -23.80 3.01
N PHE A 133 5.32 -22.48 3.07
CA PHE A 133 5.22 -21.66 4.28
C PHE A 133 4.29 -20.46 4.05
N ASP A 134 3.86 -19.83 5.13
CA ASP A 134 3.01 -18.63 5.10
C ASP A 134 3.87 -17.38 4.89
N VAL A 135 3.49 -16.56 3.91
CA VAL A 135 4.18 -15.31 3.53
C VAL A 135 3.48 -14.14 4.23
N ILE A 136 4.26 -13.32 4.93
CA ILE A 136 3.76 -12.17 5.69
C ILE A 136 4.12 -10.83 5.05
N ALA A 137 3.32 -9.80 5.32
CA ALA A 137 3.66 -8.42 4.99
C ALA A 137 4.88 -7.95 5.81
N SER A 138 5.94 -7.55 5.11
CA SER A 138 7.21 -7.06 5.69
C SER A 138 7.07 -5.71 6.43
N LEU A 139 6.05 -4.93 6.09
CA LEU A 139 5.66 -3.65 6.69
C LEU A 139 4.13 -3.49 6.58
N SER A 140 3.53 -2.66 7.44
CA SER A 140 2.13 -2.25 7.31
C SER A 140 1.94 -1.35 6.09
N GLY A 141 0.80 -1.47 5.40
CA GLY A 141 0.54 -0.68 4.18
C GLY A 141 -0.82 -0.95 3.55
N THR A 142 -0.96 -0.60 2.27
CA THR A 142 -2.18 -0.83 1.48
C THR A 142 -1.83 -1.67 0.25
N VAL A 143 -2.60 -2.73 -0.02
CA VAL A 143 -2.39 -3.60 -1.18
C VAL A 143 -2.71 -2.81 -2.46
N LYS A 144 -1.66 -2.48 -3.19
CA LYS A 144 -1.68 -1.66 -4.41
C LYS A 144 -2.03 -2.49 -5.64
N ASN A 145 -1.55 -3.72 -5.69
CA ASN A 145 -1.70 -4.60 -6.86
C ASN A 145 -1.78 -6.07 -6.43
N VAL A 146 -2.56 -6.87 -7.16
CA VAL A 146 -2.59 -8.33 -7.08
C VAL A 146 -2.77 -8.84 -8.51
N MET A 147 -1.81 -9.64 -8.98
CA MET A 147 -1.75 -10.13 -10.36
C MET A 147 -1.45 -11.64 -10.40
N GLU A 148 -1.98 -12.32 -11.41
CA GLU A 148 -1.62 -13.69 -11.75
C GLU A 148 -0.72 -13.64 -13.00
N ASP A 149 0.57 -13.97 -12.86
CA ASP A 149 1.52 -13.98 -13.96
C ASP A 149 2.05 -15.42 -14.21
N ALA A 150 2.15 -15.80 -15.49
CA ALA A 150 2.53 -17.16 -15.87
C ALA A 150 4.03 -17.46 -15.69
N VAL A 151 4.87 -16.43 -15.54
CA VAL A 151 6.33 -16.52 -15.46
C VAL A 151 6.81 -16.23 -14.04
N LEU A 152 6.28 -15.17 -13.41
CA LEU A 152 6.61 -14.76 -12.04
C LEU A 152 5.79 -15.51 -10.96
N GLY A 153 4.73 -16.21 -11.35
CA GLY A 153 3.70 -16.71 -10.43
C GLY A 153 2.72 -15.60 -10.04
N ASN A 154 1.97 -15.77 -8.95
CA ASN A 154 1.14 -14.66 -8.47
C ASN A 154 2.03 -13.59 -7.82
N VAL A 155 1.66 -12.32 -8.02
CA VAL A 155 2.39 -11.14 -7.54
C VAL A 155 1.46 -10.28 -6.69
N ILE A 156 1.92 -9.91 -5.49
CA ILE A 156 1.28 -8.91 -4.62
C ILE A 156 2.22 -7.71 -4.51
N GLU A 157 1.68 -6.49 -4.63
CA GLU A 157 2.37 -5.25 -4.26
C GLU A 157 1.66 -4.59 -3.08
N ILE A 158 2.41 -4.23 -2.03
CA ILE A 158 1.93 -3.40 -0.92
C ILE A 158 2.63 -2.05 -1.03
N GLU A 159 1.84 -0.97 -1.07
CA GLU A 159 2.34 0.40 -1.03
C GLU A 159 2.41 0.89 0.43
N HIS A 160 3.52 1.57 0.73
CA HIS A 160 3.84 2.11 2.04
C HIS A 160 4.13 3.62 1.91
N ASP A 161 4.36 4.29 3.04
CA ASP A 161 4.61 5.72 3.05
C ASP A 161 5.85 6.12 2.22
N LYS A 162 5.77 7.30 1.58
CA LYS A 162 6.87 7.96 0.85
C LYS A 162 7.44 7.18 -0.36
N GLY A 163 6.58 6.48 -1.09
CA GLY A 163 6.94 5.83 -2.36
C GLY A 163 7.74 4.53 -2.19
N ILE A 164 7.64 3.91 -1.01
CA ILE A 164 8.18 2.58 -0.75
C ILE A 164 7.11 1.55 -1.13
N VAL A 165 7.49 0.51 -1.86
CA VAL A 165 6.63 -0.62 -2.22
C VAL A 165 7.36 -1.91 -1.84
N THR A 166 6.68 -2.86 -1.21
CA THR A 166 7.16 -4.24 -1.10
C THR A 166 6.42 -5.12 -2.10
N GLN A 167 7.14 -6.00 -2.79
CA GLN A 167 6.58 -6.91 -3.79
C GLN A 167 6.90 -8.36 -3.43
N TYR A 168 5.90 -9.23 -3.62
CA TYR A 168 5.93 -10.64 -3.27
C TYR A 168 5.51 -11.44 -4.52
N GLN A 169 6.47 -11.99 -5.25
CA GLN A 169 6.23 -12.85 -6.41
C GLN A 169 6.45 -14.33 -6.04
N SER A 170 6.17 -15.25 -6.94
CA SER A 170 6.17 -16.71 -6.69
C SER A 170 5.21 -17.12 -5.56
N VAL A 171 4.17 -16.34 -5.25
CA VAL A 171 3.19 -16.70 -4.20
C VAL A 171 1.95 -17.41 -4.77
N LYS A 172 1.15 -18.00 -3.88
CA LYS A 172 -0.14 -18.65 -4.16
C LYS A 172 -1.10 -18.50 -2.97
N ASP A 173 -2.35 -18.93 -3.14
CA ASP A 173 -3.37 -18.94 -2.08
C ASP A 173 -3.50 -17.60 -1.35
N TYR A 174 -3.46 -16.50 -2.11
CA TYR A 174 -3.47 -15.14 -1.59
C TYR A 174 -4.82 -14.77 -0.96
N GLN A 175 -4.78 -14.12 0.20
CA GLN A 175 -5.96 -13.82 1.02
C GLN A 175 -6.33 -12.32 1.03
N VAL A 176 -5.69 -11.53 0.16
CA VAL A 176 -5.83 -10.08 0.05
C VAL A 176 -6.24 -9.66 -1.36
N LYS A 177 -6.80 -8.45 -1.50
CA LYS A 177 -7.18 -7.82 -2.78
C LYS A 177 -6.76 -6.35 -2.79
N VAL A 178 -6.70 -5.77 -3.98
CA VAL A 178 -6.36 -4.34 -4.17
C VAL A 178 -7.28 -3.44 -3.33
N GLY A 179 -6.67 -2.53 -2.58
CA GLY A 179 -7.34 -1.61 -1.66
C GLY A 179 -7.50 -2.10 -0.22
N ASP A 180 -7.08 -3.33 0.11
CA ASP A 180 -7.02 -3.77 1.51
C ASP A 180 -5.86 -3.11 2.27
N GLU A 181 -6.13 -2.67 3.50
CA GLU A 181 -5.07 -2.33 4.47
C GLU A 181 -4.57 -3.62 5.12
N VAL A 182 -3.25 -3.70 5.34
CA VAL A 182 -2.57 -4.86 5.93
C VAL A 182 -1.56 -4.41 6.99
N GLU A 183 -1.48 -5.17 8.08
CA GLU A 183 -0.54 -4.93 9.19
C GLU A 183 0.77 -5.69 8.98
N GLN A 184 1.90 -5.17 9.48
CA GLN A 184 3.17 -5.89 9.53
C GLN A 184 2.99 -7.26 10.23
N GLY A 185 3.50 -8.33 9.62
CA GLY A 185 3.34 -9.69 10.15
C GLY A 185 2.00 -10.37 9.80
N GLN A 186 1.06 -9.68 9.15
CA GLN A 186 -0.15 -10.29 8.63
C GLN A 186 0.19 -11.26 7.49
N VAL A 187 -0.33 -12.49 7.53
CA VAL A 187 -0.22 -13.45 6.43
C VAL A 187 -1.04 -12.97 5.24
N ILE A 188 -0.38 -12.75 4.10
CA ILE A 188 -0.99 -12.26 2.86
C ILE A 188 -1.18 -13.37 1.82
N ALA A 189 -0.30 -14.38 1.83
CA ALA A 189 -0.28 -15.47 0.85
C ALA A 189 0.53 -16.68 1.38
N LYS A 190 0.72 -17.69 0.54
CA LYS A 190 1.59 -18.85 0.76
C LYS A 190 2.69 -18.90 -0.29
N SER A 191 3.83 -19.50 0.04
CA SER A 191 4.94 -19.66 -0.91
C SER A 191 4.59 -20.65 -2.03
N GLY A 192 5.00 -20.33 -3.24
CA GLY A 192 4.66 -21.06 -4.47
C GLY A 192 5.90 -21.33 -5.31
N THR A 193 5.72 -21.35 -6.63
CA THR A 193 6.79 -21.65 -7.61
C THR A 193 6.62 -20.75 -8.83
N SER A 194 7.71 -20.18 -9.33
CA SER A 194 7.77 -19.39 -10.56
C SER A 194 8.50 -20.15 -11.68
N LEU A 195 8.23 -19.80 -12.94
CA LEU A 195 9.03 -20.29 -14.07
C LEU A 195 10.33 -19.49 -14.25
N ILE A 196 10.35 -18.24 -13.78
CA ILE A 196 11.54 -17.39 -13.90
C ILE A 196 12.72 -17.94 -13.08
N ASN A 197 12.46 -18.50 -11.89
CA ASN A 197 13.48 -19.14 -11.06
C ASN A 197 13.04 -20.52 -10.53
N GLU A 198 12.86 -21.50 -11.43
CA GLU A 198 12.58 -22.90 -11.07
C GLU A 198 13.63 -23.48 -10.09
N LYS A 199 14.88 -22.99 -10.11
CA LYS A 199 15.97 -23.46 -9.26
C LYS A 199 15.76 -23.15 -7.78
N ALA A 200 15.04 -22.07 -7.46
CA ALA A 200 14.70 -21.71 -6.08
C ALA A 200 13.62 -22.63 -5.47
N GLY A 201 12.96 -23.47 -6.29
CA GLY A 201 11.98 -24.45 -5.81
C GLY A 201 10.73 -23.77 -5.24
N ASN A 202 10.25 -24.22 -4.09
CA ASN A 202 9.17 -23.52 -3.39
C ASN A 202 9.74 -22.30 -2.63
N HIS A 203 9.39 -21.10 -3.09
CA HIS A 203 9.93 -19.84 -2.59
C HIS A 203 8.92 -18.69 -2.66
N VAL A 204 9.21 -17.61 -1.95
CA VAL A 204 8.74 -16.26 -2.27
C VAL A 204 9.91 -15.47 -2.85
N HIS A 205 9.68 -14.76 -3.94
CA HIS A 205 10.60 -13.74 -4.43
C HIS A 205 10.18 -12.41 -3.81
N PHE A 206 11.04 -11.81 -2.99
CA PHE A 206 10.73 -10.61 -2.23
C PHE A 206 11.58 -9.42 -2.68
N GLU A 207 10.94 -8.34 -3.09
CA GLU A 207 11.60 -7.08 -3.42
C GLU A 207 11.18 -5.96 -2.45
N ILE A 208 12.12 -5.05 -2.21
CA ILE A 208 11.82 -3.71 -1.71
C ILE A 208 12.11 -2.74 -2.87
N ARG A 209 11.17 -1.84 -3.16
CA ARG A 209 11.33 -0.77 -4.15
C ARG A 209 11.19 0.60 -3.50
N LYS A 210 12.05 1.53 -3.87
CA LYS A 210 11.92 2.97 -3.57
C LYS A 210 11.70 3.71 -4.89
N ASP A 211 10.58 4.44 -5.00
CA ASP A 211 10.20 5.20 -6.20
C ASP A 211 10.29 4.36 -7.50
N ASN A 212 9.82 3.10 -7.39
CA ASN A 212 9.87 2.03 -8.40
C ASN A 212 11.24 1.38 -8.69
N VAL A 213 12.35 1.91 -8.16
CA VAL A 213 13.69 1.32 -8.26
C VAL A 213 13.86 0.21 -7.20
N PRO A 214 14.26 -1.03 -7.56
CA PRO A 214 14.52 -2.09 -6.60
C PRO A 214 15.84 -1.85 -5.84
N VAL A 215 15.86 -2.23 -4.56
CA VAL A 215 17.02 -2.09 -3.65
C VAL A 215 17.26 -3.41 -2.90
N ASN A 216 18.51 -3.72 -2.58
CA ASN A 216 18.90 -4.98 -1.93
C ASN A 216 18.15 -5.19 -0.59
N PRO A 217 17.18 -6.12 -0.50
CA PRO A 217 16.34 -6.23 0.68
C PRO A 217 17.10 -6.69 1.93
N HIS A 218 18.18 -7.44 1.74
CA HIS A 218 19.03 -7.96 2.82
C HIS A 218 19.66 -6.82 3.64
N GLU A 219 19.88 -5.65 3.04
CA GLU A 219 20.39 -4.50 3.77
C GLU A 219 19.35 -3.85 4.69
N TYR A 220 18.05 -4.00 4.43
CA TYR A 220 17.01 -3.21 5.11
C TYR A 220 16.29 -3.95 6.22
N PHE A 221 16.41 -5.28 6.29
CA PHE A 221 15.87 -6.04 7.42
C PHE A 221 16.40 -5.51 8.76
N ASN A 222 15.50 -5.39 9.74
CA ASN A 222 15.73 -4.80 11.05
C ASN A 222 16.17 -3.30 11.05
N LYS A 223 16.24 -2.62 9.90
CA LYS A 223 16.36 -1.15 9.81
C LYS A 223 14.98 -0.49 9.70
N PRO A 224 14.78 0.73 10.25
CA PRO A 224 13.52 1.47 10.11
C PRO A 224 13.25 1.88 8.67
N MET A 225 11.97 2.02 8.31
CA MET A 225 11.50 2.53 7.01
C MET A 225 12.17 3.87 6.59
N SER A 226 12.68 4.66 7.55
CA SER A 226 13.42 5.90 7.29
C SER A 226 14.75 5.69 6.55
N ALA A 227 15.38 4.51 6.64
CA ALA A 227 16.68 4.25 6.01
C ALA A 227 16.66 4.43 4.47
N LEU A 228 15.52 4.15 3.82
CA LEU A 228 15.32 4.35 2.38
C LEU A 228 14.98 5.80 1.98
N GLN A 229 14.81 6.70 2.95
CA GLN A 229 14.42 8.09 2.72
C GLN A 229 15.67 8.98 2.69
N ASP A 230 16.70 8.63 3.47
CA ASP A 230 17.96 9.36 3.54
C ASP A 230 18.91 9.02 2.37
N ALA A 231 18.80 7.83 1.77
CA ALA A 231 19.69 7.37 0.68
C ALA A 231 19.74 8.34 -0.51
N ASN A 232 18.57 8.71 -1.05
CA ASN A 232 18.42 9.57 -2.25
C ASN A 232 18.98 11.00 -2.05
N VAL A 233 19.24 11.44 -0.81
CA VAL A 233 19.83 12.76 -0.52
C VAL A 233 21.29 12.85 -0.99
N THR A 234 21.94 11.71 -1.23
CA THR A 234 23.37 11.63 -1.59
C THR A 234 23.61 11.88 -3.09
N GLU A 235 22.69 11.45 -3.96
CA GLU A 235 22.91 11.41 -5.42
C GLU A 235 22.48 12.70 -6.14
N GLU A 236 21.34 13.29 -5.77
CA GLU A 236 20.86 14.59 -6.30
C GLU A 236 21.92 15.71 -6.15
N LYS A 237 22.81 15.58 -5.15
CA LYS A 237 23.87 16.55 -4.86
C LYS A 237 25.13 16.39 -5.72
N ALA A 238 25.26 15.31 -6.49
CA ALA A 238 26.35 15.13 -7.46
C ALA A 238 26.05 15.77 -8.83
N SER A 239 24.77 16.06 -9.12
CA SER A 239 24.29 16.48 -10.44
C SER A 239 24.21 18.01 -10.64
N SER A 240 24.40 18.81 -9.58
CA SER A 240 24.08 20.25 -9.57
C SER A 240 25.29 21.22 -9.57
N ASP A 241 26.52 20.73 -9.42
CA ASP A 241 27.76 21.55 -9.41
C ASP A 241 28.56 21.47 -10.75
N ALA A 242 27.88 21.18 -11.87
CA ALA A 242 28.52 20.83 -13.16
C ALA A 242 28.13 21.71 -14.38
N ASP A 243 27.61 22.93 -14.20
CA ASP A 243 27.45 23.92 -15.29
C ASP A 243 27.75 25.36 -14.84
N ALA A 244 28.95 25.88 -15.16
CA ALA A 244 29.34 27.27 -14.90
C ALA A 244 30.52 27.81 -15.77
N GLY A 245 30.67 27.36 -17.03
CA GLY A 245 31.63 27.92 -18.00
C GLY A 245 33.11 27.50 -17.83
N LYS A 246 34.03 27.89 -18.73
CA LYS A 246 33.92 28.82 -19.89
C LYS A 246 34.73 28.29 -21.10
N SER A 247 34.26 28.66 -22.30
CA SER A 247 34.87 28.44 -23.63
C SER A 247 36.15 29.25 -23.94
N GLU A 248 36.70 29.00 -25.14
CA GLU A 248 37.86 29.61 -25.84
C GLU A 248 39.18 28.81 -25.71
N ASP A 249 40.01 28.59 -26.73
CA ASP A 249 39.82 28.55 -28.21
C ASP A 249 41.09 27.89 -28.81
N ALA A 250 40.96 26.94 -29.76
CA ALA A 250 42.07 26.43 -30.57
C ALA A 250 41.56 25.59 -31.77
N VAL A 251 41.55 26.17 -32.97
CA VAL A 251 41.41 25.45 -34.24
C VAL A 251 42.78 25.29 -34.88
N GLU A 252 43.16 24.07 -35.23
CA GLU A 252 43.99 23.80 -36.41
C GLU A 252 43.35 22.65 -37.22
N GLU A 253 43.34 22.80 -38.54
CA GLU A 253 42.87 21.78 -39.49
C GLU A 253 44.04 20.87 -39.86
N ASP A 254 43.77 19.60 -40.15
CA ASP A 254 44.46 18.90 -41.23
C ASP A 254 43.54 17.80 -41.79
N ALA A 255 43.39 17.74 -43.11
CA ALA A 255 42.31 16.98 -43.74
C ALA A 255 42.73 16.31 -45.07
N GLU A 256 43.30 15.11 -44.99
CA GLU A 256 43.28 14.10 -46.05
C GLU A 256 42.97 12.73 -45.40
N GLY A 257 42.21 11.80 -45.99
CA GLY A 257 41.52 11.83 -47.28
C GLY A 257 41.83 10.58 -48.11
N SER A 258 40.91 9.60 -48.16
CA SER A 258 40.71 8.61 -49.25
C SER A 258 39.93 7.37 -48.80
N ALA A 259 38.79 7.13 -49.44
CA ALA A 259 38.17 5.83 -49.69
C ALA A 259 37.28 5.98 -50.95
N PRO A 260 36.88 4.90 -51.65
CA PRO A 260 37.22 3.48 -51.49
C PRO A 260 37.88 2.90 -52.77
N SER A 261 38.04 1.57 -52.84
CA SER A 261 38.23 0.83 -54.10
C SER A 261 37.56 -0.54 -54.03
N GLU A 262 36.66 -0.85 -54.96
CA GLU A 262 35.97 -2.15 -55.09
C GLU A 262 36.69 -3.09 -56.06
N GLU A 263 36.96 -4.33 -55.65
CA GLU A 263 37.03 -5.54 -56.50
C GLU A 263 36.65 -6.77 -55.61
N GLY A 264 36.10 -7.88 -56.11
CA GLY A 264 35.69 -8.14 -57.50
C GLY A 264 35.47 -9.62 -57.88
N VAL A 265 34.44 -10.29 -57.33
CA VAL A 265 33.80 -11.53 -57.88
C VAL A 265 34.54 -12.89 -57.70
N GLU A 266 33.78 -13.98 -57.87
CA GLU A 266 34.01 -15.45 -57.76
C GLU A 266 33.65 -16.01 -56.37
N ASP A 267 32.44 -16.54 -56.10
CA ASP A 267 31.53 -17.44 -56.84
C ASP A 267 32.18 -18.71 -57.43
N THR A 268 32.22 -19.78 -56.61
CA THR A 268 31.83 -21.12 -57.08
C THR A 268 31.13 -21.90 -55.96
N THR A 269 29.94 -22.44 -56.25
CA THR A 269 29.45 -23.71 -55.66
C THR A 269 29.32 -24.74 -56.76
N PRO A 270 29.42 -26.05 -56.46
CA PRO A 270 28.28 -26.92 -56.82
C PRO A 270 28.06 -28.16 -55.94
N ALA A 271 26.80 -28.65 -55.95
CA ALA A 271 26.35 -30.05 -55.70
C ALA A 271 26.66 -30.68 -54.32
N GLU A 272 25.71 -31.22 -53.54
CA GLU A 272 24.73 -32.30 -53.84
C GLU A 272 25.33 -33.61 -54.37
N GLU A 273 25.54 -34.60 -53.49
CA GLU A 273 25.44 -36.00 -53.92
C GLU A 273 24.90 -36.96 -52.82
N LYS A 274 23.73 -37.52 -53.12
CA LYS A 274 23.09 -38.74 -52.58
C LYS A 274 22.23 -39.29 -53.75
N PRO A 275 21.83 -40.58 -53.79
CA PRO A 275 21.89 -41.59 -52.73
C PRO A 275 22.53 -42.92 -53.18
N ALA A 276 22.50 -43.93 -52.28
CA ALA A 276 22.49 -45.34 -52.65
C ALA A 276 21.63 -46.15 -51.66
N GLU A 277 20.73 -46.98 -52.18
CA GLU A 277 20.02 -48.03 -51.44
C GLU A 277 20.74 -49.39 -51.63
N ASP A 278 20.44 -50.36 -50.75
CA ASP A 278 20.19 -51.81 -51.00
C ASP A 278 20.61 -52.65 -49.75
N GLY A 279 19.83 -53.60 -49.21
CA GLY A 279 18.41 -53.91 -49.42
C GLY A 279 18.04 -55.36 -49.02
N SER A 280 16.81 -55.55 -48.49
CA SER A 280 16.21 -56.86 -48.06
C SER A 280 16.92 -57.60 -46.91
N ASP A 281 16.36 -58.56 -46.16
CA ASP A 281 15.13 -59.41 -46.17
C ASP A 281 14.84 -59.77 -44.67
N LYS A 282 13.75 -60.37 -44.15
CA LYS A 282 12.62 -61.12 -44.72
C LYS A 282 11.30 -60.96 -43.93
N LYS A 283 10.72 -62.04 -43.37
CA LYS A 283 9.36 -62.15 -42.76
C LYS A 283 9.22 -63.37 -41.82
N ASP A 284 8.30 -63.28 -40.85
CA ASP A 284 7.13 -64.16 -40.58
C ASP A 284 6.23 -63.38 -39.57
N ALA A 285 4.89 -63.29 -39.63
CA ALA A 285 3.77 -64.28 -39.70
C ALA A 285 3.55 -65.05 -38.38
N GLY A 286 2.36 -65.20 -37.78
CA GLY A 286 0.98 -64.73 -38.07
C GLY A 286 0.20 -64.35 -36.77
N GLN A 287 -1.05 -63.86 -36.79
CA GLN A 287 -2.33 -64.63 -36.83
C GLN A 287 -2.59 -65.52 -35.57
N ASP A 288 -3.77 -65.58 -34.92
CA ASP A 288 -5.11 -64.96 -35.10
C ASP A 288 -5.94 -65.02 -33.78
N GLU A 289 -7.12 -64.36 -33.75
CA GLU A 289 -8.46 -64.71 -33.16
C GLU A 289 -8.60 -65.62 -31.87
N ASP A 290 -9.65 -65.60 -31.01
CA ASP A 290 -10.93 -64.86 -30.97
C ASP A 290 -11.56 -64.80 -29.53
N LYS A 291 -12.76 -64.17 -29.47
CA LYS A 291 -13.86 -64.20 -28.45
C LYS A 291 -13.97 -65.45 -27.53
N ASP A 292 -14.48 -65.26 -26.30
CA ASP A 292 -15.90 -65.58 -25.95
C ASP A 292 -16.37 -64.86 -24.66
N ALA A 293 -17.67 -64.92 -24.35
CA ALA A 293 -18.33 -64.29 -23.20
C ALA A 293 -18.88 -65.31 -22.18
N GLY A 294 -19.40 -64.83 -21.04
CA GLY A 294 -20.05 -65.67 -20.03
C GLY A 294 -20.61 -64.86 -18.85
N GLU A 295 -21.93 -64.68 -18.81
CA GLU A 295 -22.66 -64.04 -17.70
C GLU A 295 -23.22 -65.08 -16.70
N ASP A 296 -23.89 -64.55 -15.67
CA ASP A 296 -24.95 -65.17 -14.86
C ASP A 296 -24.66 -66.03 -13.60
N GLN A 297 -25.02 -65.41 -12.47
CA GLN A 297 -26.01 -65.85 -11.45
C GLN A 297 -25.62 -66.68 -10.21
N ASP A 298 -25.99 -66.07 -9.08
CA ASP A 298 -26.63 -66.61 -7.86
C ASP A 298 -26.32 -68.04 -7.36
N SER A 299 -25.93 -68.11 -6.07
CA SER A 299 -26.93 -68.44 -5.04
C SER A 299 -26.43 -68.25 -3.59
N SER A 300 -27.38 -68.01 -2.69
CA SER A 300 -27.21 -67.79 -1.25
C SER A 300 -27.03 -69.08 -0.44
N THR A 301 -26.33 -69.01 0.71
CA THR A 301 -26.77 -69.72 1.94
C THR A 301 -26.23 -69.04 3.20
N ASP A 302 -27.11 -68.82 4.18
CA ASP A 302 -26.76 -68.38 5.54
C ASP A 302 -26.24 -69.54 6.43
N SER A 303 -25.48 -69.21 7.47
CA SER A 303 -25.61 -69.88 8.77
C SER A 303 -25.05 -69.04 9.93
N ASP A 304 -25.86 -68.88 10.98
CA ASP A 304 -25.48 -68.34 12.30
C ASP A 304 -24.41 -69.25 12.97
N THR A 305 -23.64 -68.87 14.00
CA THR A 305 -24.15 -68.49 15.33
C THR A 305 -23.03 -68.07 16.29
N SER A 306 -23.38 -67.18 17.22
CA SER A 306 -22.72 -66.78 18.48
C SER A 306 -21.72 -67.72 19.15
N SER A 307 -20.69 -67.12 19.77
CA SER A 307 -20.46 -67.30 21.22
C SER A 307 -19.78 -66.06 21.83
N ASN A 308 -20.09 -65.77 23.09
CA ASN A 308 -19.67 -64.57 23.83
C ASN A 308 -19.11 -64.97 25.20
N SER A 309 -17.97 -64.42 25.59
CA SER A 309 -17.42 -64.45 26.97
C SER A 309 -16.47 -63.29 27.18
#